data_AF-A0A0V0RM39-F1
#
_entry.id   AF-A0A0V0RM39-F1
#
_cell.length_a   1.000
_cell.length_b   1.000
_cell.length_c   1.000
_cell.angle_alpha   90.00
_cell.angle_beta   90.00
_cell.angle_gamma   90.00
#
_symmetry.space_group_name_H-M   'P 1'
#
loop_
_entity.id
_entity.type
_entity.pdbx_description
1 polymer ?
#
loop_
_entity_poly.entity_id
_entity_poly.type
_entity_poly.pdbx_seq_one_letter_code
_entity_poly.pdbx_strand_id
1 'polypeptide(L)'
;LSSTAMASVHEKDEHEKRTLMVPYLSRLEDKPVEPGQSLHIRGVLLGDKFDVNMQTGSKDVDDIPFHMGFRRKDKVCLMNSQYLSQWGKEERKKISLKENEAFDLRIRAHDSKFEIFLNQKELCEYDYRQVLTSINYISITGDIELNQVKWAGKYYPVPYEACVKGGFPVGKTLFITGVPEKKAKRFAVNILTGNCDIALHLNVRFDEKCIVRNSRIGGSWQAEEREGKFPLEKDHMFDLMIANEGYAFQIYFGDIHWCAFAHRIDPNTLKGMRIEGDLELHEIHVDSGEPR
;
A
#
# COMPACT_ATOMS: atom_id res chain seq x y z
N LEU A 1 3.04 -52.23 -28.10
CA LEU A 1 3.85 -51.90 -26.90
C LEU A 1 4.22 -50.42 -26.98
N SER A 2 3.56 -49.64 -26.12
CA SER A 2 3.78 -48.26 -25.66
C SER A 2 4.24 -47.17 -26.64
N SER A 3 3.31 -46.29 -27.00
CA SER A 3 3.55 -44.87 -27.22
C SER A 3 3.57 -44.15 -25.87
N THR A 4 4.55 -43.30 -25.60
CA THR A 4 4.51 -42.40 -24.43
C THR A 4 4.59 -40.96 -24.92
N ALA A 5 3.46 -40.26 -24.79
CA ALA A 5 3.33 -38.83 -25.02
C ALA A 5 4.02 -38.05 -23.90
N MET A 6 4.75 -36.99 -24.27
CA MET A 6 5.18 -35.96 -23.33
C MET A 6 3.96 -35.14 -22.89
N ALA A 7 3.63 -35.19 -21.61
CA ALA A 7 2.70 -34.25 -20.99
C ALA A 7 3.50 -33.04 -20.48
N SER A 8 3.13 -31.86 -20.96
CA SER A 8 3.58 -30.56 -20.47
C SER A 8 3.10 -30.33 -19.04
N VAL A 9 4.02 -30.13 -18.11
CA VAL A 9 3.70 -29.64 -16.77
C VAL A 9 3.66 -28.11 -16.83
N HIS A 10 2.44 -27.55 -16.85
CA HIS A 10 2.22 -26.17 -16.44
C HIS A 10 2.24 -26.16 -14.91
N GLU A 11 3.38 -25.79 -14.31
CA GLU A 11 3.44 -25.35 -12.92
C GLU A 11 2.68 -24.03 -12.82
N LYS A 12 1.48 -24.10 -12.23
CA LYS A 12 0.81 -22.93 -11.68
C LYS A 12 1.43 -22.68 -10.31
N ASP A 13 2.18 -21.59 -10.18
CA ASP A 13 2.55 -21.01 -8.90
C ASP A 13 1.29 -20.48 -8.20
N GLU A 14 0.64 -21.32 -7.41
CA GLU A 14 -0.30 -20.86 -6.38
C GLU A 14 0.51 -20.53 -5.12
N HIS A 15 0.90 -19.26 -4.99
CA HIS A 15 1.36 -18.70 -3.72
C HIS A 15 0.27 -18.89 -2.67
N GLU A 16 0.51 -19.71 -1.63
CA GLU A 16 -0.42 -19.89 -0.51
C GLU A 16 -0.75 -18.53 0.12
N LYS A 17 -1.99 -18.05 -0.09
CA LYS A 17 -2.51 -16.87 0.60
C LYS A 17 -2.59 -17.19 2.09
N ARG A 18 -1.63 -16.70 2.87
CA ARG A 18 -1.65 -16.81 4.33
C ARG A 18 -2.86 -16.05 4.87
N THR A 19 -3.85 -16.78 5.38
CA THR A 19 -5.02 -16.21 6.06
C THR A 19 -4.71 -15.98 7.53
N LEU A 20 -5.05 -14.80 8.05
CA LEU A 20 -4.98 -14.45 9.46
C LEU A 20 -6.29 -14.86 10.15
N MET A 21 -6.20 -15.39 11.37
CA MET A 21 -7.39 -15.85 12.10
C MET A 21 -8.26 -14.66 12.56
N VAL A 22 -9.58 -14.85 12.46
CA VAL A 22 -10.61 -13.93 12.96
C VAL A 22 -11.39 -14.62 14.09
N PRO A 23 -11.63 -14.00 15.26
CA PRO A 23 -11.29 -12.63 15.62
C PRO A 23 -9.77 -12.40 15.70
N TYR A 24 -9.32 -11.34 15.07
CA TYR A 24 -7.93 -10.91 15.08
C TYR A 24 -7.73 -9.96 16.25
N LEU A 25 -6.69 -10.18 17.04
CA LEU A 25 -6.25 -9.27 18.10
C LEU A 25 -4.74 -9.21 18.07
N SER A 26 -4.19 -8.00 17.94
CA SER A 26 -2.76 -7.77 17.94
C SER A 26 -2.41 -6.59 18.81
N ARG A 27 -1.33 -6.72 19.57
CA ARG A 27 -0.72 -5.60 20.28
C ARG A 27 0.17 -4.84 19.28
N LEU A 28 0.04 -3.52 19.26
CA LEU A 28 0.98 -2.65 18.57
C LEU A 28 2.34 -2.69 19.29
N GLU A 29 3.43 -2.39 18.59
CA GLU A 29 4.78 -2.40 19.18
C GLU A 29 4.85 -1.59 20.48
N ASP A 30 5.92 -1.74 21.28
CA ASP A 30 6.08 -1.01 22.55
C ASP A 30 6.22 0.52 22.40
N LYS A 31 6.08 1.04 21.17
CA LYS A 31 6.06 2.48 20.88
C LYS A 31 4.63 2.95 20.64
N PRO A 32 4.27 4.15 21.14
CA PRO A 32 2.98 4.75 20.84
C PRO A 32 2.76 4.91 19.34
N VAL A 33 1.49 4.93 18.95
CA VAL A 33 1.10 5.33 17.59
C VAL A 33 1.55 6.76 17.31
N GLU A 34 2.19 6.95 16.15
CA GLU A 34 2.72 8.24 15.70
C GLU A 34 2.01 8.71 14.41
N PRO A 35 1.84 10.03 14.22
CA PRO A 35 1.39 10.61 12.96
C PRO A 35 2.25 10.17 11.77
N GLY A 36 1.58 9.94 10.64
CA GLY A 36 2.15 9.43 9.40
C GLY A 36 2.12 7.90 9.27
N GLN A 37 1.93 7.17 10.38
CA GLN A 37 1.70 5.72 10.36
C GLN A 37 0.32 5.38 9.79
N SER A 38 0.18 4.17 9.24
CA SER A 38 -1.06 3.66 8.68
C SER A 38 -1.34 2.24 9.13
N LEU A 39 -2.61 1.97 9.46
CA LEU A 39 -3.17 0.62 9.46
C LEU A 39 -3.55 0.25 8.03
N HIS A 40 -3.03 -0.85 7.52
CA HIS A 40 -3.41 -1.45 6.25
C HIS A 40 -4.03 -2.82 6.49
N ILE A 41 -5.29 -2.97 6.07
CA ILE A 41 -6.05 -4.22 6.17
C ILE A 41 -6.45 -4.63 4.76
N ARG A 42 -6.07 -5.85 4.37
CA ARG A 42 -6.59 -6.51 3.17
C ARG A 42 -7.29 -7.80 3.56
N GLY A 43 -8.43 -8.05 2.94
CA GLY A 43 -9.24 -9.23 3.22
C GLY A 43 -10.31 -9.45 2.17
N VAL A 44 -11.12 -10.48 2.39
CA VAL A 44 -12.31 -10.79 1.60
C VAL A 44 -13.52 -10.69 2.52
N LEU A 45 -14.57 -9.98 2.08
CA LEU A 45 -15.81 -9.90 2.83
C LEU A 45 -16.65 -11.16 2.59
N LEU A 46 -16.86 -11.97 3.62
CA LEU A 46 -17.61 -13.23 3.53
C LEU A 46 -19.10 -13.09 3.85
N GLY A 47 -19.49 -12.02 4.57
CA GLY A 47 -20.87 -11.85 5.01
C GLY A 47 -21.36 -10.42 4.99
N ASP A 48 -22.01 -10.00 6.08
CA ASP A 48 -22.69 -8.71 6.15
C ASP A 48 -21.89 -7.65 6.89
N LYS A 49 -21.16 -8.05 7.93
CA LYS A 49 -20.54 -7.08 8.83
C LYS A 49 -19.16 -7.49 9.29
N PHE A 50 -18.31 -6.49 9.48
CA PHE A 50 -17.09 -6.62 10.25
C PHE A 50 -16.80 -5.31 10.96
N ASP A 51 -15.99 -5.40 12.01
CA ASP A 51 -15.66 -4.27 12.86
C ASP A 51 -14.13 -4.22 13.04
N VAL A 52 -13.57 -3.03 12.92
CA VAL A 52 -12.16 -2.72 13.17
C VAL A 52 -12.11 -1.80 14.38
N ASN A 53 -11.36 -2.18 15.40
CA ASN A 53 -11.16 -1.38 16.60
C ASN A 53 -9.69 -1.10 16.81
N MET A 54 -9.39 0.13 17.19
CA MET A 54 -8.14 0.55 17.81
C MET A 54 -8.43 0.79 19.29
N GLN A 55 -7.80 -0.01 20.16
CA GLN A 55 -8.14 -0.16 21.58
C GLN A 55 -6.98 0.23 22.48
N THR A 56 -7.26 0.69 23.70
CA THR A 56 -6.23 1.03 24.69
C THR A 56 -5.61 -0.19 25.38
N GLY A 57 -6.32 -1.32 25.34
CA GLY A 57 -5.92 -2.59 25.93
C GLY A 57 -6.61 -3.78 25.24
N SER A 58 -6.40 -4.98 25.78
CA SER A 58 -6.87 -6.24 25.19
C SER A 58 -8.19 -6.77 25.77
N LYS A 59 -8.82 -6.07 26.71
CA LYS A 59 -10.02 -6.51 27.42
C LYS A 59 -11.22 -5.72 26.92
N ASP A 60 -12.41 -6.32 27.02
CA ASP A 60 -13.68 -5.69 26.60
C ASP A 60 -14.04 -4.42 27.39
N VAL A 61 -13.39 -4.20 28.53
CA VAL A 61 -13.56 -3.01 29.36
C VAL A 61 -12.64 -1.85 28.96
N ASP A 62 -11.65 -2.12 28.11
CA ASP A 62 -10.69 -1.11 27.66
C ASP A 62 -11.35 -0.17 26.65
N ASP A 63 -10.92 1.09 26.65
CA ASP A 63 -11.49 2.10 25.78
C ASP A 63 -11.19 1.82 24.30
N ILE A 64 -12.08 2.29 23.43
CA ILE A 64 -11.94 2.19 21.97
C ILE A 64 -11.82 3.62 21.40
N PRO A 65 -10.60 4.19 21.34
CA PRO A 65 -10.35 5.47 20.70
C PRO A 65 -10.92 5.58 19.28
N PHE A 66 -10.89 4.49 18.51
CA PHE A 66 -11.45 4.45 17.17
C PHE A 66 -12.09 3.09 16.88
N HIS A 67 -13.40 3.11 16.63
CA HIS A 67 -14.18 2.00 16.12
C HIS A 67 -14.64 2.32 14.71
N MET A 68 -14.55 1.36 13.80
CA MET A 68 -15.13 1.42 12.48
C MET A 68 -15.86 0.12 12.15
N GLY A 69 -17.18 0.18 12.06
CA GLY A 69 -18.04 -0.95 11.73
C GLY A 69 -18.58 -0.85 10.30
N PHE A 70 -18.40 -1.90 9.51
CA PHE A 70 -18.94 -2.00 8.14
C PHE A 70 -20.23 -2.82 8.16
N ARG A 71 -21.26 -2.34 7.43
CA ARG A 71 -22.57 -2.98 7.29
C ARG A 71 -22.94 -3.02 5.80
N ARG A 72 -22.73 -4.17 5.17
CA ARG A 72 -22.85 -4.38 3.72
C ARG A 72 -24.28 -4.16 3.23
N LYS A 73 -25.27 -4.80 3.86
CA LYS A 73 -26.69 -4.70 3.47
C LYS A 73 -27.20 -3.27 3.55
N ASP A 74 -26.79 -2.54 4.59
CA ASP A 74 -27.15 -1.14 4.80
C ASP A 74 -26.33 -0.17 3.94
N LYS A 75 -25.24 -0.66 3.31
CA LYS A 75 -24.30 0.12 2.48
C LYS A 75 -23.67 1.28 3.25
N VAL A 76 -23.38 1.06 4.53
CA VAL A 76 -22.76 2.06 5.40
C VAL A 76 -21.58 1.49 6.15
N CYS A 77 -20.60 2.34 6.43
CA CYS A 77 -19.73 2.16 7.58
C CYS A 77 -20.09 3.21 8.63
N LEU A 78 -19.94 2.84 9.90
CA LEU A 78 -20.11 3.71 11.05
C LEU A 78 -18.78 3.85 11.77
N MET A 79 -18.49 5.04 12.28
CA MET A 79 -17.32 5.31 13.09
C MET A 79 -17.74 5.94 14.41
N ASN A 80 -17.05 5.57 15.48
CA ASN A 80 -17.31 6.11 16.80
C ASN A 80 -16.08 5.92 17.71
N SER A 81 -16.18 6.43 18.93
CA SER A 81 -15.24 6.15 20.02
C SER A 81 -16.03 5.70 21.24
N GLN A 82 -15.47 4.77 22.00
CA GLN A 82 -16.02 4.30 23.26
C GLN A 82 -15.10 4.72 24.41
N TYR A 83 -15.66 5.37 25.43
CA TYR A 83 -14.96 5.78 26.65
C TYR A 83 -15.76 5.34 27.87
N LEU A 84 -15.12 4.64 28.81
CA LEU A 84 -15.77 4.07 30.00
C LEU A 84 -17.02 3.23 29.64
N SER A 85 -16.88 2.38 28.63
CA SER A 85 -17.96 1.56 28.05
C SER A 85 -19.15 2.35 27.46
N GLN A 86 -19.05 3.66 27.31
CA GLN A 86 -20.09 4.50 26.70
C GLN A 86 -19.68 4.92 25.29
N TRP A 87 -20.58 4.67 24.33
CA TRP A 87 -20.40 5.11 22.95
C TRP A 87 -20.69 6.60 22.79
N GLY A 88 -19.84 7.29 22.06
CA GLY A 88 -20.07 8.67 21.65
C GLY A 88 -21.09 8.81 20.51
N LYS A 89 -21.06 9.96 19.84
CA LYS A 89 -21.91 10.23 18.67
C LYS A 89 -21.43 9.45 17.44
N GLU A 90 -22.28 8.65 16.83
CA GLU A 90 -21.93 7.93 15.60
C GLU A 90 -21.76 8.87 14.40
N GLU A 91 -20.74 8.59 13.58
CA GLU A 91 -20.58 9.14 12.24
C GLU A 91 -20.80 8.03 11.21
N ARG A 92 -21.44 8.34 10.08
CA ARG A 92 -21.81 7.36 9.06
C ARG A 92 -21.35 7.80 7.68
N LYS A 93 -20.82 6.87 6.90
CA LYS A 93 -20.43 7.09 5.50
C LYS A 93 -20.96 5.97 4.63
N LYS A 94 -21.31 6.32 3.40
CA LYS A 94 -21.79 5.35 2.41
C LYS A 94 -20.61 4.56 1.89
N ILE A 95 -20.74 3.24 1.86
CA ILE A 95 -19.75 2.31 1.32
C ILE A 95 -20.40 1.39 0.29
N SER A 96 -19.56 0.77 -0.55
CA SER A 96 -19.99 -0.25 -1.50
C SER A 96 -19.02 -1.42 -1.43
N LEU A 97 -19.35 -2.39 -0.58
CA LEU A 97 -18.68 -3.68 -0.51
C LEU A 97 -19.63 -4.77 -0.99
N LYS A 98 -19.07 -5.82 -1.56
CA LYS A 98 -19.82 -7.00 -1.99
C LYS A 98 -19.24 -8.24 -1.33
N GLU A 99 -20.11 -9.22 -1.18
CA GLU A 99 -19.75 -10.52 -0.64
C GLU A 99 -18.81 -11.24 -1.61
N ASN A 100 -17.81 -11.91 -1.06
CA ASN A 100 -16.72 -12.60 -1.77
C ASN A 100 -15.83 -11.68 -2.64
N GLU A 101 -15.91 -10.36 -2.48
CA GLU A 101 -14.97 -9.43 -3.09
C GLU A 101 -13.87 -9.03 -2.08
N ALA A 102 -12.66 -8.85 -2.61
CA ALA A 102 -11.54 -8.34 -1.83
C ALA A 102 -11.74 -6.86 -1.50
N PHE A 103 -11.26 -6.43 -0.34
CA PHE A 103 -11.21 -5.03 0.05
C PHE A 103 -9.79 -4.65 0.51
N ASP A 104 -9.47 -3.37 0.32
CA ASP A 104 -8.26 -2.72 0.83
C ASP A 104 -8.70 -1.52 1.68
N LEU A 105 -8.52 -1.62 3.00
CA LEU A 105 -8.81 -0.56 3.96
C LEU A 105 -7.51 0.01 4.50
N ARG A 106 -7.35 1.33 4.41
CA ARG A 106 -6.20 2.05 4.99
C ARG A 106 -6.68 3.15 5.90
N ILE A 107 -6.14 3.20 7.10
CA ILE A 107 -6.45 4.22 8.10
C ILE A 107 -5.14 4.86 8.50
N ARG A 108 -4.90 6.08 8.03
CA ARG A 108 -3.68 6.85 8.27
C ARG A 108 -3.86 7.79 9.44
N ALA A 109 -2.94 7.77 10.40
CA ALA A 109 -2.93 8.67 11.53
C ALA A 109 -2.28 10.01 11.14
N HIS A 110 -2.92 11.13 11.47
CA HIS A 110 -2.33 12.47 11.41
C HIS A 110 -2.24 13.07 12.82
N ASP A 111 -1.93 14.37 12.95
CA ASP A 111 -1.80 15.01 14.27
C ASP A 111 -3.14 15.21 14.98
N SER A 112 -4.25 15.27 14.23
CA SER A 112 -5.58 15.61 14.76
C SER A 112 -6.70 14.64 14.36
N LYS A 113 -6.45 13.75 13.40
CA LYS A 113 -7.48 12.93 12.77
C LYS A 113 -6.91 11.67 12.13
N PHE A 114 -7.78 10.70 11.89
CA PHE A 114 -7.54 9.63 10.94
C PHE A 114 -8.01 10.05 9.54
N GLU A 115 -7.24 9.75 8.51
CA GLU A 115 -7.64 9.79 7.11
C GLU A 115 -7.85 8.36 6.61
N ILE A 116 -9.02 8.08 6.02
CA ILE A 116 -9.47 6.71 5.75
C ILE A 116 -9.69 6.52 4.26
N PHE A 117 -9.09 5.47 3.71
CA PHE A 117 -9.22 5.05 2.32
C PHE A 117 -9.84 3.65 2.25
N LEU A 118 -10.76 3.48 1.31
CA LEU A 118 -11.32 2.18 0.96
C LEU A 118 -11.14 1.94 -0.54
N ASN A 119 -10.46 0.85 -0.89
CA ASN A 119 -10.09 0.48 -2.26
C ASN A 119 -9.38 1.63 -2.99
N GLN A 120 -8.32 2.16 -2.35
CA GLN A 120 -7.50 3.31 -2.80
C GLN A 120 -8.26 4.64 -2.99
N LYS A 121 -9.55 4.70 -2.67
CA LYS A 121 -10.33 5.94 -2.70
C LYS A 121 -10.50 6.51 -1.31
N GLU A 122 -10.28 7.81 -1.15
CA GLU A 122 -10.59 8.52 0.10
C GLU A 122 -12.08 8.33 0.44
N LEU A 123 -12.34 7.82 1.63
CA LEU A 123 -13.68 7.56 2.14
C LEU A 123 -14.14 8.69 3.06
N CYS A 124 -13.31 9.03 4.05
CA CYS A 124 -13.57 10.11 5.00
C CYS A 124 -12.38 10.37 5.93
N GLU A 125 -12.50 11.46 6.69
CA GLU A 125 -11.67 11.75 7.85
C GLU A 125 -12.46 11.53 9.15
N TYR A 126 -11.75 11.24 10.24
CA TYR A 126 -12.32 11.11 11.59
C TYR A 126 -11.44 11.83 12.62
N ASP A 127 -11.96 12.91 13.19
CA ASP A 127 -11.25 13.68 14.22
C ASP A 127 -11.06 12.87 15.50
N TYR A 128 -9.88 12.98 16.10
CA TYR A 128 -9.59 12.29 17.35
C TYR A 128 -10.52 12.74 18.48
N ARG A 129 -11.19 11.78 19.11
CA ARG A 129 -11.99 12.01 20.33
C ARG A 129 -11.28 11.56 21.60
N GLN A 130 -10.22 10.79 21.44
CA GLN A 130 -9.31 10.34 22.47
C GLN A 130 -7.88 10.47 21.95
N VAL A 131 -6.90 10.48 22.86
CA VAL A 131 -5.50 10.72 22.51
C VAL A 131 -4.97 9.58 21.63
N LEU A 132 -4.38 9.90 20.47
CA LEU A 132 -3.83 8.92 19.52
C LEU A 132 -2.87 7.92 20.19
N THR A 133 -2.01 8.41 21.08
CA THR A 133 -1.00 7.61 21.77
C THR A 133 -1.56 6.63 22.81
N SER A 134 -2.86 6.66 23.11
CA SER A 134 -3.48 5.65 23.99
C SER A 134 -3.76 4.33 23.28
N ILE A 135 -3.72 4.30 21.95
CA ILE A 135 -3.98 3.11 21.13
C ILE A 135 -2.80 2.15 21.22
N ASN A 136 -3.07 0.94 21.72
CA ASN A 136 -2.07 -0.10 21.93
C ASN A 136 -2.44 -1.44 21.27
N TYR A 137 -3.69 -1.61 20.85
CA TYR A 137 -4.19 -2.85 20.28
C TYR A 137 -5.05 -2.58 19.05
N ILE A 138 -5.01 -3.52 18.12
CA ILE A 138 -5.93 -3.59 16.99
C ILE A 138 -6.74 -4.87 17.15
N SER A 139 -8.06 -4.76 17.12
CA SER A 139 -8.95 -5.92 17.01
C SER A 139 -9.80 -5.83 15.76
N ILE A 140 -10.00 -6.98 15.10
CA ILE A 140 -10.83 -7.08 13.90
C ILE A 140 -11.72 -8.32 14.04
N THR A 141 -13.03 -8.13 13.92
CA THR A 141 -14.02 -9.20 14.08
C THR A 141 -15.07 -9.15 12.97
N GLY A 142 -15.85 -10.23 12.83
CA GLY A 142 -16.97 -10.32 11.89
C GLY A 142 -16.71 -11.23 10.70
N ASP A 143 -17.52 -11.06 9.66
CA ASP A 143 -17.68 -11.98 8.55
C ASP A 143 -16.62 -11.72 7.45
N ILE A 144 -15.34 -11.86 7.77
CA ILE A 144 -14.23 -11.60 6.84
C ILE A 144 -13.17 -12.70 6.90
N GLU A 145 -12.49 -12.90 5.78
CA GLU A 145 -11.17 -13.52 5.74
C GLU A 145 -10.12 -12.40 5.70
N LEU A 146 -9.09 -12.48 6.55
CA LEU A 146 -8.01 -11.51 6.56
C LEU A 146 -6.79 -12.06 5.84
N ASN A 147 -6.26 -11.33 4.86
CA ASN A 147 -5.03 -11.68 4.16
C ASN A 147 -3.83 -10.85 4.67
N GLN A 148 -4.09 -9.62 5.13
CA GLN A 148 -3.05 -8.74 5.65
C GLN A 148 -3.61 -7.82 6.73
N VAL A 149 -2.85 -7.66 7.82
CA VAL A 149 -3.01 -6.58 8.79
C VAL A 149 -1.61 -6.06 9.09
N LYS A 150 -1.35 -4.80 8.77
CA LYS A 150 -0.04 -4.16 8.95
C LYS A 150 -0.23 -2.77 9.54
N TRP A 151 0.42 -2.50 10.66
CA TRP A 151 0.57 -1.14 11.18
C TRP A 151 2.02 -0.71 10.91
N ALA A 152 2.23 0.28 10.05
CA ALA A 152 3.57 0.69 9.65
C ALA A 152 3.58 2.09 9.05
N GLY A 153 4.77 2.50 8.61
CA GLY A 153 4.96 3.77 7.90
C GLY A 153 5.34 4.91 8.83
N LYS A 154 5.38 6.10 8.25
CA LYS A 154 5.66 7.39 8.88
C LYS A 154 5.39 8.47 7.83
N TYR A 155 5.63 9.73 8.18
CA TYR A 155 5.78 10.74 7.15
C TYR A 155 7.12 10.55 6.44
N TYR A 156 7.05 10.39 5.12
CA TYR A 156 8.22 10.34 4.27
C TYR A 156 8.35 11.71 3.58
N PRO A 157 9.39 12.50 3.90
CA PRO A 157 9.57 13.79 3.26
C PRO A 157 9.84 13.60 1.76
N VAL A 158 9.24 14.43 0.92
CA VAL A 158 9.50 14.48 -0.53
C VAL A 158 10.23 15.79 -0.82
N PRO A 159 11.45 15.77 -1.43
CA PRO A 159 12.10 14.61 -2.02
C PRO A 159 12.57 13.58 -0.99
N TYR A 160 12.29 12.32 -1.28
CA TYR A 160 12.69 11.17 -0.48
C TYR A 160 13.92 10.54 -1.13
N GLU A 161 14.94 10.23 -0.33
CA GLU A 161 16.11 9.49 -0.76
C GLU A 161 16.44 8.38 0.23
N ALA A 162 16.78 7.20 -0.30
CA ALA A 162 17.22 6.08 0.52
C ALA A 162 18.24 5.21 -0.20
N CYS A 163 19.25 4.77 0.55
CA CYS A 163 20.09 3.64 0.16
C CYS A 163 19.39 2.33 0.55
N VAL A 164 19.35 1.37 -0.37
CA VAL A 164 18.80 0.05 -0.10
C VAL A 164 19.91 -0.82 0.49
N LYS A 165 19.78 -1.20 1.76
CA LYS A 165 20.73 -2.11 2.42
C LYS A 165 20.72 -3.46 1.69
N GLY A 166 21.87 -3.89 1.19
CA GLY A 166 21.99 -5.09 0.33
C GLY A 166 21.74 -4.82 -1.15
N GLY A 167 21.32 -3.61 -1.52
CA GLY A 167 20.97 -3.22 -2.89
C GLY A 167 19.57 -3.67 -3.32
N PHE A 168 19.23 -3.38 -4.57
CA PHE A 168 17.98 -3.79 -5.22
C PHE A 168 18.28 -4.72 -6.42
N PRO A 169 18.92 -5.88 -6.21
CA PRO A 169 19.29 -6.79 -7.30
C PRO A 169 18.08 -7.48 -7.94
N VAL A 170 18.33 -8.28 -8.97
CA VAL A 170 17.31 -9.11 -9.62
C VAL A 170 16.60 -10.00 -8.60
N GLY A 171 15.29 -10.14 -8.75
CA GLY A 171 14.40 -10.89 -7.84
C GLY A 171 13.82 -10.07 -6.69
N LYS A 172 14.20 -8.79 -6.53
CA LYS A 172 13.62 -7.90 -5.53
C LYS A 172 12.49 -7.05 -6.12
N THR A 173 11.55 -6.68 -5.26
CA THR A 173 10.40 -5.85 -5.64
C THR A 173 10.29 -4.63 -4.74
N LEU A 174 10.13 -3.46 -5.34
CA LEU A 174 9.87 -2.20 -4.67
C LEU A 174 8.37 -1.95 -4.65
N PHE A 175 7.84 -1.63 -3.48
CA PHE A 175 6.46 -1.22 -3.27
C PHE A 175 6.41 0.23 -2.81
N ILE A 176 5.57 1.02 -3.47
CA ILE A 176 5.31 2.42 -3.15
C ILE A 176 3.81 2.64 -3.07
N THR A 177 3.36 3.26 -1.99
CA THR A 177 2.02 3.84 -1.88
C THR A 177 2.15 5.35 -1.86
N GLY A 178 1.46 6.04 -2.75
CA GLY A 178 1.44 7.50 -2.77
C GLY A 178 0.08 8.08 -3.13
N VAL A 179 -0.11 9.35 -2.79
CA VAL A 179 -1.25 10.17 -3.21
C VAL A 179 -0.70 11.36 -3.99
N PRO A 180 -0.91 11.44 -5.31
CA PRO A 180 -0.52 12.61 -6.09
C PRO A 180 -1.32 13.82 -5.61
N GLU A 181 -0.68 14.97 -5.47
CA GLU A 181 -1.36 16.17 -4.98
C GLU A 181 -2.55 16.59 -5.89
N LYS A 182 -3.55 17.26 -5.32
CA LYS A 182 -4.71 17.84 -6.06
C LYS A 182 -4.31 18.64 -7.29
N LYS A 183 -3.20 19.37 -7.21
CA LYS A 183 -2.66 20.22 -8.27
C LYS A 183 -1.42 19.64 -8.93
N ALA A 184 -1.11 18.36 -8.70
CA ALA A 184 0.07 17.70 -9.20
C ALA A 184 0.24 17.93 -10.71
N LYS A 185 1.43 18.36 -11.10
CA LYS A 185 1.88 18.37 -12.48
C LYS A 185 2.67 17.10 -12.74
N ARG A 186 3.69 16.83 -11.92
CA ARG A 186 4.62 15.72 -12.17
C ARG A 186 5.22 15.18 -10.88
N PHE A 187 5.52 13.89 -10.88
CA PHE A 187 6.42 13.30 -9.92
C PHE A 187 7.30 12.24 -10.57
N ALA A 188 8.39 11.87 -9.91
CA ALA A 188 9.31 10.85 -10.40
C ALA A 188 9.69 9.86 -9.32
N VAL A 189 9.83 8.60 -9.74
CA VAL A 189 10.48 7.52 -8.98
C VAL A 189 11.74 7.16 -9.73
N ASN A 190 12.89 7.31 -9.07
CA ASN A 190 14.20 7.02 -9.63
C ASN A 190 14.82 5.84 -8.89
N ILE A 191 15.32 4.86 -9.64
CA ILE A 191 16.14 3.76 -9.12
C ILE A 191 17.58 4.01 -9.57
N LEU A 192 18.49 4.10 -8.61
CA LEU A 192 19.86 4.57 -8.80
C LEU A 192 20.89 3.46 -8.58
N THR A 193 21.97 3.55 -9.33
CA THR A 193 23.20 2.78 -9.13
C THR A 193 24.08 3.40 -8.04
N GLY A 194 25.17 2.70 -7.67
CA GLY A 194 26.16 3.23 -6.72
C GLY A 194 26.90 4.50 -7.17
N ASN A 195 27.00 4.75 -8.47
CA ASN A 195 27.60 5.97 -9.05
C ASN A 195 26.55 7.06 -9.38
N CYS A 196 25.33 6.93 -8.87
CA CYS A 196 24.21 7.87 -9.10
C CYS A 196 23.70 7.96 -10.54
N ASP A 197 24.04 7.01 -11.41
CA ASP A 197 23.30 6.83 -12.66
C ASP A 197 21.87 6.38 -12.33
N ILE A 198 20.91 6.80 -13.15
CA ILE A 198 19.50 6.44 -12.99
C ILE A 198 19.22 5.27 -13.93
N ALA A 199 19.05 4.07 -13.35
CA ALA A 199 18.71 2.88 -14.11
C ALA A 199 17.27 2.94 -14.62
N LEU A 200 16.35 3.40 -13.78
CA LEU A 200 14.95 3.66 -14.13
C LEU A 200 14.53 5.01 -13.58
N HIS A 201 14.14 5.92 -14.48
CA HIS A 201 13.41 7.15 -14.19
C HIS A 201 11.97 6.95 -14.62
N LEU A 202 11.08 6.71 -13.67
CA LEU A 202 9.64 6.61 -13.90
C LEU A 202 8.99 7.96 -13.58
N ASN A 203 8.73 8.77 -14.60
CA ASN A 203 8.22 10.12 -14.44
C ASN A 203 6.77 10.24 -14.89
N VAL A 204 5.89 10.35 -13.91
CA VAL A 204 4.46 10.56 -14.11
C VAL A 204 4.22 12.03 -14.43
N ARG A 205 3.62 12.30 -15.59
CA ARG A 205 3.30 13.65 -16.08
C ARG A 205 1.80 13.79 -16.28
N PHE A 206 1.11 14.39 -15.31
CA PHE A 206 -0.34 14.60 -15.38
C PHE A 206 -0.74 15.64 -16.43
N ASP A 207 0.15 16.59 -16.70
CA ASP A 207 -0.01 17.65 -17.72
C ASP A 207 0.13 17.11 -19.14
N GLU A 208 0.99 16.10 -19.35
CA GLU A 208 1.15 15.40 -20.64
C GLU A 208 0.27 14.14 -20.73
N LYS A 209 -0.40 13.73 -19.65
CA LYS A 209 -1.17 12.49 -19.52
C LYS A 209 -0.37 11.25 -19.98
N CYS A 210 0.90 11.20 -19.61
CA CYS A 210 1.79 10.08 -19.91
C CYS A 210 2.71 9.75 -18.73
N ILE A 211 3.30 8.56 -18.77
CA ILE A 211 4.38 8.17 -17.86
C ILE A 211 5.62 7.93 -18.71
N VAL A 212 6.63 8.79 -18.53
CA VAL A 212 7.90 8.70 -19.24
C VAL A 212 8.82 7.76 -18.48
N ARG A 213 9.45 6.83 -19.20
CA ARG A 213 10.50 5.96 -18.67
C ARG A 213 11.80 6.25 -19.40
N ASN A 214 12.87 6.36 -18.65
CA ASN A 214 14.19 6.57 -19.23
C ASN A 214 15.29 6.10 -18.26
N SER A 215 16.53 6.12 -18.73
CA SER A 215 17.72 5.98 -17.91
C SER A 215 18.61 7.21 -18.09
N ARG A 216 19.41 7.54 -17.08
CA ARG A 216 20.43 8.59 -17.16
C ARG A 216 21.77 7.96 -16.84
N ILE A 217 22.62 7.84 -17.86
CA ILE A 217 23.90 7.11 -17.81
C ILE A 217 25.02 8.07 -18.14
N GLY A 218 26.04 8.16 -17.29
CA GLY A 218 27.15 9.11 -17.48
C GLY A 218 26.67 10.56 -17.55
N GLY A 219 25.63 10.89 -16.79
CA GLY A 219 25.01 12.22 -16.78
C GLY A 219 24.06 12.54 -17.95
N SER A 220 23.94 11.66 -18.95
CA SER A 220 23.13 11.88 -20.15
C SER A 220 21.87 11.02 -20.18
N TRP A 221 20.73 11.64 -20.49
CA TRP A 221 19.47 10.94 -20.71
C TRP A 221 19.54 10.08 -21.97
N GLN A 222 18.98 8.88 -21.88
CA GLN A 222 18.87 7.96 -23.00
C GLN A 222 17.55 8.17 -23.76
N ALA A 223 17.15 7.24 -24.63
CA ALA A 223 15.89 7.34 -25.36
C ALA A 223 14.67 7.22 -24.43
N GLU A 224 13.70 8.13 -24.52
CA GLU A 224 12.47 8.05 -23.73
C GLU A 224 11.52 6.97 -24.28
N GLU A 225 10.85 6.27 -23.36
CA GLU A 225 9.68 5.44 -23.63
C GLU A 225 8.44 6.11 -23.01
N ARG A 226 7.36 6.23 -23.76
CA ARG A 226 6.21 7.09 -23.38
C ARG A 226 4.84 6.44 -23.59
N GLU A 227 4.80 5.35 -24.34
CA GLU A 227 3.60 4.59 -24.67
C GLU A 227 2.97 3.94 -23.44
N GLY A 228 1.67 3.69 -23.52
CA GLY A 228 0.87 3.11 -22.42
C GLY A 228 -0.29 4.00 -22.02
N LYS A 229 -1.32 3.40 -21.42
CA LYS A 229 -2.48 4.12 -20.88
C LYS A 229 -2.06 4.85 -19.59
N PHE A 230 -2.47 6.10 -19.39
CA PHE A 230 -2.25 6.79 -18.12
C PHE A 230 -3.14 6.18 -17.01
N PRO A 231 -2.57 5.55 -15.96
CA PRO A 231 -3.35 4.79 -14.99
C PRO A 231 -3.72 5.58 -13.73
N LEU A 232 -3.20 6.80 -13.56
CA LEU A 232 -3.30 7.55 -12.30
C LEU A 232 -4.31 8.68 -12.37
N GLU A 233 -4.85 9.03 -11.20
CA GLU A 233 -5.69 10.19 -10.99
C GLU A 233 -5.07 11.07 -9.89
N LYS A 234 -5.27 12.39 -9.98
CA LYS A 234 -4.81 13.30 -8.93
C LYS A 234 -5.67 13.10 -7.69
N ASP A 235 -5.11 13.30 -6.51
CA ASP A 235 -5.83 13.17 -5.24
C ASP A 235 -6.41 11.77 -4.99
N HIS A 236 -5.89 10.77 -5.69
CA HIS A 236 -6.29 9.37 -5.53
C HIS A 236 -5.06 8.56 -5.20
N MET A 237 -5.17 7.71 -4.18
CA MET A 237 -4.09 6.83 -3.79
C MET A 237 -3.78 5.86 -4.93
N PHE A 238 -2.50 5.53 -5.08
CA PHE A 238 -2.05 4.45 -5.94
C PHE A 238 -1.09 3.54 -5.21
N ASP A 239 -1.10 2.27 -5.61
CA ASP A 239 -0.04 1.31 -5.33
C ASP A 239 0.80 1.15 -6.57
N LEU A 240 2.10 1.30 -6.44
CA LEU A 240 3.09 1.07 -7.48
C LEU A 240 4.01 -0.07 -7.04
N MET A 241 4.10 -1.10 -7.87
CA MET A 241 5.04 -2.19 -7.70
C MET A 241 6.03 -2.19 -8.86
N ILE A 242 7.31 -2.20 -8.54
CA ILE A 242 8.40 -2.32 -9.53
C ILE A 242 9.20 -3.57 -9.16
N ALA A 243 9.06 -4.63 -9.94
CA ALA A 243 9.85 -5.86 -9.78
C ALA A 243 11.10 -5.78 -10.67
N ASN A 244 12.27 -6.02 -10.09
CA ASN A 244 13.52 -6.09 -10.84
C ASN A 244 13.73 -7.54 -11.32
N GLU A 245 13.42 -7.83 -12.58
CA GLU A 245 13.62 -9.17 -13.17
C GLU A 245 14.90 -9.23 -14.00
N GLY A 246 15.25 -10.42 -14.50
CA GLY A 246 16.53 -10.64 -15.19
C GLY A 246 16.76 -9.78 -16.45
N TYR A 247 15.68 -9.43 -17.16
CA TYR A 247 15.77 -8.70 -18.45
C TYR A 247 15.17 -7.29 -18.41
N ALA A 248 14.26 -7.02 -17.48
CA ALA A 248 13.52 -5.76 -17.41
C ALA A 248 13.02 -5.48 -15.99
N PHE A 249 12.70 -4.21 -15.72
CA PHE A 249 11.78 -3.89 -14.63
C PHE A 249 10.35 -4.18 -15.08
N GLN A 250 9.60 -4.93 -14.29
CA GLN A 250 8.16 -5.08 -14.47
C GLN A 250 7.43 -4.07 -13.57
N ILE A 251 6.58 -3.25 -14.17
CA ILE A 251 5.92 -2.14 -13.49
C ILE A 251 4.42 -2.42 -13.44
N TYR A 252 3.84 -2.34 -12.24
CA TYR A 252 2.42 -2.59 -11.98
C TYR A 252 1.82 -1.41 -11.22
N PHE A 253 0.58 -1.08 -11.55
CA PHE A 253 -0.25 -0.17 -10.77
C PHE A 253 -1.44 -0.96 -10.19
N GLY A 254 -1.52 -1.03 -8.86
CA GLY A 254 -2.36 -2.03 -8.18
C GLY A 254 -1.96 -3.45 -8.62
N ASP A 255 -2.94 -4.25 -9.02
CA ASP A 255 -2.73 -5.63 -9.49
C ASP A 255 -2.56 -5.73 -11.03
N ILE A 256 -2.45 -4.59 -11.73
CA ILE A 256 -2.41 -4.56 -13.19
C ILE A 256 -0.97 -4.36 -13.67
N HIS A 257 -0.45 -5.32 -14.45
CA HIS A 257 0.79 -5.13 -15.20
C HIS A 257 0.62 -3.99 -16.20
N TRP A 258 1.47 -2.97 -16.07
CA TRP A 258 1.36 -1.75 -16.86
C TRP A 258 2.38 -1.71 -17.99
N CYS A 259 3.66 -1.97 -17.71
CA CYS A 259 4.68 -2.12 -18.73
C CYS A 259 5.90 -2.90 -18.23
N ALA A 260 6.75 -3.29 -19.17
CA ALA A 260 8.13 -3.70 -18.91
C ALA A 260 9.08 -2.59 -19.39
N PHE A 261 10.16 -2.33 -18.66
CA PHE A 261 11.24 -1.44 -19.08
C PHE A 261 12.55 -2.23 -19.13
N ALA A 262 13.08 -2.47 -20.33
CA ALA A 262 14.27 -3.28 -20.52
C ALA A 262 15.50 -2.64 -19.84
N HIS A 263 16.33 -3.46 -19.22
CA HIS A 263 17.52 -2.98 -18.51
C HIS A 263 18.52 -2.33 -19.47
N ARG A 264 18.90 -1.09 -19.16
CA ARG A 264 19.96 -0.35 -19.87
C ARG A 264 21.27 -0.27 -19.07
N ILE A 265 21.22 -0.70 -17.82
CA ILE A 265 22.32 -0.80 -16.86
C ILE A 265 22.23 -2.18 -16.21
N ASP A 266 23.35 -2.75 -15.76
CA ASP A 266 23.35 -4.02 -15.01
C ASP A 266 22.40 -3.95 -13.80
N PRO A 267 21.33 -4.76 -13.78
CA PRO A 267 20.27 -4.71 -12.76
C PRO A 267 20.74 -5.12 -11.36
N ASN A 268 21.95 -5.67 -11.21
CA ASN A 268 22.50 -6.04 -9.90
C ASN A 268 23.28 -4.89 -9.23
N THR A 269 23.48 -3.78 -9.94
CA THR A 269 24.27 -2.63 -9.45
C THR A 269 23.45 -1.58 -8.71
N LEU A 270 22.14 -1.80 -8.55
CA LEU A 270 21.19 -0.84 -8.00
C LEU A 270 21.34 -0.72 -6.48
N LYS A 271 21.50 0.51 -5.98
CA LYS A 271 21.83 0.81 -4.58
C LYS A 271 20.93 1.84 -3.93
N GLY A 272 20.23 2.67 -4.69
CA GLY A 272 19.47 3.78 -4.13
C GLY A 272 18.13 4.02 -4.81
N MET A 273 17.29 4.79 -4.13
CA MET A 273 15.99 5.23 -4.62
C MET A 273 15.82 6.72 -4.31
N ARG A 274 15.24 7.47 -5.25
CA ARG A 274 14.84 8.87 -5.06
C ARG A 274 13.43 9.06 -5.57
N ILE A 275 12.58 9.66 -4.74
CA ILE A 275 11.21 10.03 -5.11
C ILE A 275 11.07 11.54 -4.96
N GLU A 276 10.53 12.21 -5.96
CA GLU A 276 10.47 13.68 -6.02
C GLU A 276 9.25 14.18 -6.80
N GLY A 277 8.91 15.45 -6.60
CA GLY A 277 7.77 16.11 -7.25
C GLY A 277 6.47 16.03 -6.44
N ASP A 278 5.35 16.21 -7.12
CA ASP A 278 4.07 16.57 -6.53
C ASP A 278 3.28 15.34 -6.03
N LEU A 279 3.77 14.67 -4.97
CA LEU A 279 3.04 13.62 -4.27
C LEU A 279 3.28 13.64 -2.76
N GLU A 280 2.31 13.09 -2.02
CA GLU A 280 2.52 12.61 -0.67
C GLU A 280 2.89 11.12 -0.70
N LEU A 281 4.01 10.76 -0.08
CA LEU A 281 4.46 9.38 0.04
C LEU A 281 3.92 8.76 1.33
N HIS A 282 3.08 7.74 1.19
CA HIS A 282 2.44 7.05 2.32
C HIS A 282 3.26 5.84 2.77
N GLU A 283 3.84 5.11 1.83
CA GLU A 283 4.62 3.91 2.13
C GLU A 283 5.70 3.69 1.07
N ILE A 284 6.86 3.23 1.50
CA ILE A 284 7.89 2.67 0.64
C ILE A 284 8.58 1.51 1.34
N HIS A 285 8.70 0.38 0.66
CA HIS A 285 9.52 -0.75 1.14
C HIS A 285 9.98 -1.62 -0.03
N VAL A 286 11.10 -2.31 0.18
CA VAL A 286 11.59 -3.35 -0.72
C VAL A 286 11.28 -4.69 -0.07
N ASP A 287 10.79 -5.66 -0.83
CA ASP A 287 10.60 -7.00 -0.31
C ASP A 287 11.96 -7.56 0.14
N SER A 288 12.04 -7.89 1.42
CA SER A 288 13.18 -8.57 1.99
C SER A 288 13.07 -10.04 1.58
N GLY A 289 13.32 -10.34 0.30
CA GLY A 289 13.23 -11.70 -0.25
C GLY A 289 14.06 -12.73 0.51
N GLU A 290 13.53 -13.21 1.63
CA GLU A 290 13.50 -14.62 1.93
C GLU A 290 12.62 -15.25 0.85
N PRO A 291 13.10 -16.32 0.18
CA PRO A 291 12.21 -17.10 -0.65
C PRO A 291 11.06 -17.58 0.25
N ARG A 292 9.83 -17.17 -0.09
CA ARG A 292 8.63 -17.85 0.39
C ARG A 292 8.50 -19.16 -0.37
#